data_AF-A0A259HDM0-F1
#
_entry.id   AF-A0A259HDM0-F1
#
_cell.length_a   1.000
_cell.length_b   1.000
_cell.length_c   1.000
_cell.angle_alpha   90.00
_cell.angle_beta   90.00
_cell.angle_gamma   90.00
#
_symmetry.space_group_name_H-M   'P 1'
#
loop_
_entity.id
_entity.type
_entity.pdbx_description
1 polymer ?
#
loop_
_entity_poly.entity_id
_entity_poly.type
_entity_poly.pdbx_seq_one_letter_code
_entity_poly.pdbx_strand_id
1 'polypeptide(L)'
;MELLAYYHQQRLVTDHYIPRKCQALLKDKSEEAPINLFGARGSGKTALILDLIHKEEDKQSILYIDLDDPNLIFSPLELISLQQFIDKEKITLLVLDHYRPALLPDFPSVQKLIVLSRIPLNASALLKVELFPLDYEEFLAFESNASHNSGLNHFLRSGTLPLLARSHKMHTQSMKTFLHSAFDESELHLLLVLSQHHAKHISTHQLYAFAKEKFKISKDWLYKSIKAFTDEKLIFFIEDRYQKSGKKMLLFDFAFAKYLSINQPFMMQFDSMIALALIKHGIHVQTLGIHGYVTAQNELIIPAPFENEETLWVKSQNKFSLYKKYNIQKVTIVTIANTYEFVIEKVHFEALPFDEWSVIHDEE
;
A
#
# COMPACT_ATOMS: atom_id res chain seq x y z
N MET A 1 4.65 -25.57 -25.02
CA MET A 1 4.48 -24.96 -26.37
C MET A 1 3.03 -24.55 -26.60
N GLU A 2 2.05 -25.44 -26.49
CA GLU A 2 0.62 -25.10 -26.71
C GLU A 2 0.10 -24.02 -25.75
N LEU A 3 0.43 -24.11 -24.46
CA LEU A 3 0.01 -23.11 -23.46
C LEU A 3 0.62 -21.73 -23.68
N LEU A 4 1.88 -21.64 -24.14
CA LEU A 4 2.51 -20.36 -24.48
C LEU A 4 1.87 -19.73 -25.72
N ALA A 5 1.55 -20.55 -26.73
CA ALA A 5 0.81 -20.09 -27.90
C ALA A 5 -0.60 -19.61 -27.53
N TYR A 6 -1.26 -20.28 -26.57
CA TYR A 6 -2.54 -19.85 -26.03
C TYR A 6 -2.45 -18.47 -25.38
N TYR A 7 -1.47 -18.25 -24.49
CA TYR A 7 -1.27 -16.94 -23.86
C TYR A 7 -0.96 -15.83 -24.87
N HIS A 8 -0.13 -16.11 -25.87
CA HIS A 8 0.23 -15.16 -26.91
C HIS A 8 -0.96 -14.71 -27.76
N GLN A 9 -1.96 -15.58 -27.95
CA GLN A 9 -3.15 -15.28 -28.74
C GLN A 9 -4.25 -14.55 -27.95
N GLN A 10 -4.14 -14.47 -26.62
CA GLN A 10 -5.15 -13.82 -25.78
C GLN A 10 -5.15 -12.30 -25.97
N ARG A 11 -6.34 -11.73 -26.11
CA ARG A 11 -6.54 -10.28 -26.04
C ARG A 11 -6.79 -9.87 -24.60
N LEU A 12 -5.83 -9.17 -24.03
CA LEU A 12 -5.96 -8.60 -22.69
C LEU A 12 -6.72 -7.29 -22.80
N VAL A 13 -7.79 -7.16 -22.02
CA VAL A 13 -8.60 -5.94 -21.96
C VAL A 13 -8.74 -5.55 -20.50
N THR A 14 -8.54 -4.26 -20.22
CA THR A 14 -8.99 -3.65 -18.97
C THR A 14 -10.16 -2.77 -19.30
N ASP A 15 -11.31 -3.03 -18.68
CA ASP A 15 -12.50 -2.24 -19.01
C ASP A 15 -12.34 -0.78 -18.57
N HIS A 16 -11.56 -0.52 -17.51
CA HIS A 16 -11.41 0.83 -16.94
C HIS A 16 -10.10 0.94 -16.13
N TYR A 17 -9.12 1.70 -16.62
CA TYR A 17 -7.89 2.05 -15.91
C TYR A 17 -7.72 3.57 -15.84
N ILE A 18 -7.11 4.05 -14.75
CA ILE A 18 -6.75 5.46 -14.57
C ILE A 18 -5.24 5.52 -14.32
N PRO A 19 -4.54 6.45 -15.00
CA PRO A 19 -3.10 6.60 -14.86
C PRO A 19 -2.64 6.70 -13.41
N ARG A 20 -1.54 6.01 -13.11
CA ARG A 20 -0.88 6.03 -11.79
C ARG A 20 0.38 6.87 -11.87
N LYS A 21 0.80 7.50 -10.77
CA LYS A 21 1.99 8.37 -10.74
C LYS A 21 3.26 7.65 -11.22
N CYS A 22 3.40 6.36 -10.91
CA CYS A 22 4.54 5.56 -11.33
C CYS A 22 4.50 5.10 -12.80
N GLN A 23 3.44 5.38 -13.56
CA GLN A 23 3.30 4.90 -14.95
C GLN A 23 4.37 5.49 -15.88
N ALA A 24 4.72 6.77 -15.72
CA ALA A 24 5.80 7.40 -16.48
C ALA A 24 7.15 6.72 -16.19
N LEU A 25 7.45 6.48 -14.91
CA LEU A 25 8.66 5.78 -14.48
C LEU A 25 8.76 4.37 -15.07
N LEU A 26 7.64 3.65 -15.17
CA LEU A 26 7.63 2.32 -15.77
C LEU A 26 7.90 2.37 -17.27
N LYS A 27 7.38 3.37 -17.98
CA LYS A 27 7.62 3.51 -19.41
C LYS A 27 9.09 3.79 -19.69
N ASP A 28 9.65 4.83 -19.06
CA ASP A 28 11.01 5.29 -19.31
C ASP A 28 12.05 4.25 -18.88
N LYS A 29 11.88 3.68 -17.68
CA LYS A 29 12.89 2.75 -17.12
C LYS A 29 12.81 1.33 -17.68
N SER A 30 11.68 0.96 -18.31
CA SER A 30 11.55 -0.36 -18.95
C SER A 30 12.48 -0.53 -20.16
N GLU A 31 12.97 0.58 -20.71
CA GLU A 31 13.92 0.58 -21.82
C GLU A 31 15.37 0.41 -21.36
N GLU A 32 15.65 0.69 -20.08
CA GLU A 32 16.99 0.68 -19.50
C GLU A 32 17.30 -0.61 -18.74
N ALA A 33 16.30 -1.20 -18.08
CA ALA A 33 16.48 -2.40 -17.27
C ALA A 33 15.17 -3.21 -17.12
N PRO A 34 15.27 -4.53 -16.89
CA PRO A 34 14.16 -5.34 -16.40
C PRO A 34 13.52 -4.74 -15.14
N ILE A 35 12.19 -4.80 -15.04
CA ILE A 35 11.44 -4.20 -13.93
C ILE A 35 10.83 -5.28 -13.05
N ASN A 36 10.93 -5.09 -11.74
CA ASN A 36 10.08 -5.73 -10.76
C ASN A 36 9.05 -4.74 -10.21
N LEU A 37 7.80 -4.85 -10.65
CA LEU A 37 6.67 -4.09 -10.11
C LEU A 37 6.07 -4.87 -8.94
N PHE A 38 6.32 -4.43 -7.70
CA PHE A 38 5.88 -5.16 -6.52
C PHE A 38 4.97 -4.33 -5.62
N GLY A 39 4.20 -4.98 -4.75
CA GLY A 39 3.38 -4.29 -3.75
C GLY A 39 2.20 -5.13 -3.28
N ALA A 40 1.43 -4.56 -2.36
CA ALA A 40 0.33 -5.24 -1.68
C ALA A 40 -0.73 -5.83 -2.64
N ARG A 41 -1.45 -6.83 -2.13
CA ARG A 41 -2.59 -7.45 -2.84
C ARG A 41 -3.65 -6.38 -3.13
N GLY A 42 -4.17 -6.36 -4.36
CA GLY A 42 -5.19 -5.39 -4.76
C GLY A 42 -4.68 -3.97 -5.04
N SER A 43 -3.37 -3.70 -5.04
CA SER A 43 -2.82 -2.35 -5.32
C SER A 43 -3.00 -1.87 -6.77
N GLY A 44 -3.40 -2.76 -7.69
CA GLY A 44 -3.67 -2.43 -9.09
C GLY A 44 -2.52 -2.74 -10.08
N LYS A 45 -1.54 -3.56 -9.69
CA LYS A 45 -0.39 -3.94 -10.54
C LYS A 45 -0.81 -4.49 -11.91
N THR A 46 -1.67 -5.51 -11.93
CA THR A 46 -2.18 -6.12 -13.16
C THR A 46 -2.88 -5.08 -14.05
N ALA A 47 -3.81 -4.30 -13.47
CA ALA A 47 -4.54 -3.28 -14.22
C ALA A 47 -3.61 -2.23 -14.84
N LEU A 48 -2.56 -1.83 -14.13
CA LEU A 48 -1.53 -0.91 -14.63
C LEU A 48 -0.81 -1.48 -15.85
N ILE A 49 -0.36 -2.73 -15.77
CA ILE A 49 0.44 -3.32 -16.85
C ILE A 49 -0.42 -3.68 -18.05
N LEU A 50 -1.66 -4.11 -17.84
CA LEU A 50 -2.60 -4.33 -18.93
C LEU A 50 -2.95 -3.03 -19.67
N ASP A 51 -3.06 -1.89 -18.98
CA ASP A 51 -3.20 -0.58 -19.64
C ASP A 51 -1.94 -0.19 -20.44
N LEU A 52 -0.76 -0.45 -19.90
CA LEU A 52 0.51 -0.24 -20.62
C LEU A 52 0.54 -1.08 -21.90
N ILE A 53 0.26 -2.38 -21.82
CA ILE A 53 0.17 -3.28 -22.99
C ILE A 53 -0.90 -2.82 -23.98
N HIS A 54 -2.04 -2.32 -23.49
CA HIS A 54 -3.12 -1.88 -24.37
C HIS A 54 -2.69 -0.71 -25.28
N LYS A 55 -1.81 0.17 -24.78
CA LYS A 55 -1.27 1.34 -25.46
C LYS A 55 -0.10 1.02 -26.41
N GLU A 56 0.47 -0.18 -26.35
CA GLU A 56 1.51 -0.61 -27.29
C GLU A 56 0.93 -0.89 -28.69
N GLU A 57 1.66 -0.48 -29.72
CA GLU A 57 1.25 -0.65 -31.12
C GLU A 57 1.42 -2.10 -31.59
N ASP A 58 2.58 -2.69 -31.30
CA ASP A 58 2.89 -4.07 -31.69
C ASP A 58 2.47 -5.06 -30.61
N LYS A 59 1.20 -5.44 -30.62
CA LYS A 59 0.66 -6.45 -29.69
C LYS A 59 1.13 -7.87 -29.98
N GLN A 60 1.68 -8.13 -31.17
CA GLN A 60 2.15 -9.47 -31.56
C GLN A 60 3.53 -9.78 -30.99
N SER A 61 4.31 -8.77 -30.61
CA SER A 61 5.61 -8.97 -29.96
C SER A 61 5.51 -9.03 -28.42
N ILE A 62 4.30 -9.12 -27.86
CA ILE A 62 4.06 -9.12 -26.41
C ILE A 62 3.63 -10.51 -25.96
N LEU A 63 4.26 -11.00 -24.90
CA LEU A 63 3.84 -12.21 -24.19
C LEU A 63 3.51 -11.85 -22.74
N TYR A 64 2.25 -12.01 -22.36
CA TYR A 64 1.79 -11.87 -20.99
C TYR A 64 1.43 -13.24 -20.44
N ILE A 65 1.94 -13.56 -19.25
CA ILE A 65 1.67 -14.84 -18.58
C ILE A 65 1.18 -14.53 -17.17
N ASP A 66 -0.05 -14.96 -16.86
CA ASP A 66 -0.56 -14.98 -15.49
C ASP A 66 -0.11 -16.27 -14.80
N LEU A 67 0.83 -16.15 -13.85
CA LEU A 67 1.40 -17.31 -13.17
C LEU A 67 0.49 -17.94 -12.10
N ASP A 68 -0.67 -17.34 -11.83
CA ASP A 68 -1.71 -17.95 -11.01
C ASP A 68 -2.72 -18.78 -11.87
N ASP A 69 -2.51 -18.91 -13.19
CA ASP A 69 -3.33 -19.79 -14.05
C ASP A 69 -3.22 -21.27 -13.61
N PRO A 70 -4.34 -21.95 -13.29
CA PRO A 70 -4.34 -23.35 -12.86
C PRO A 70 -3.77 -24.33 -13.90
N ASN A 71 -3.74 -23.98 -15.19
CA ASN A 71 -3.14 -24.82 -16.22
C ASN A 71 -1.63 -25.04 -16.01
N LEU A 72 -0.95 -24.09 -15.35
CA LEU A 72 0.47 -24.20 -15.01
C LEU A 72 0.76 -25.29 -13.97
N ILE A 73 -0.25 -25.80 -13.26
CA ILE A 73 -0.11 -26.95 -12.36
C ILE A 73 0.30 -28.21 -13.14
N PHE A 74 -0.29 -28.42 -14.32
CA PHE A 74 -0.02 -29.59 -15.16
C PHE A 74 1.02 -29.31 -16.24
N SER A 75 1.26 -28.05 -16.57
CA SER A 75 2.28 -27.62 -17.52
C SER A 75 3.15 -26.52 -16.90
N PRO A 76 4.05 -26.88 -15.97
CA PRO A 76 4.92 -25.92 -15.32
C PRO A 76 5.72 -25.11 -16.33
N LEU A 77 5.90 -23.82 -16.04
CA LEU A 77 6.70 -22.95 -16.89
C LEU A 77 8.19 -23.27 -16.71
N GLU A 78 8.85 -23.64 -17.81
CA GLU A 78 10.28 -23.94 -17.84
C GLU A 78 11.05 -22.85 -18.60
N LEU A 79 12.21 -22.45 -18.07
CA LEU A 79 13.03 -21.38 -18.64
C LEU A 79 13.45 -21.66 -20.10
N ILE A 80 13.87 -22.90 -20.40
CA ILE A 80 14.33 -23.28 -21.74
C ILE A 80 13.18 -23.18 -22.75
N SER A 81 12.02 -23.73 -22.40
CA SER A 81 10.82 -23.71 -23.24
C SER A 81 10.31 -22.27 -23.46
N LEU A 82 10.39 -21.42 -22.44
CA LEU A 82 10.02 -20.01 -22.54
C LEU A 82 10.99 -19.24 -23.44
N GLN A 83 12.30 -19.44 -23.30
CA GLN A 83 13.30 -18.80 -24.15
C GLN A 83 13.12 -19.18 -25.62
N GLN A 84 12.94 -20.47 -25.91
CA GLN A 84 12.70 -20.95 -27.28
C GLN A 84 11.47 -20.30 -27.92
N PHE A 85 10.40 -20.09 -27.14
CA PHE A 85 9.19 -19.45 -27.62
C PHE A 85 9.41 -17.95 -27.89
N ILE A 86 10.11 -17.25 -26.98
CA ILE A 86 10.49 -15.84 -27.14
C ILE A 86 11.28 -15.62 -28.43
N ASP A 87 12.29 -16.46 -28.67
CA ASP A 87 13.16 -16.36 -29.84
C ASP A 87 12.38 -16.64 -31.14
N LYS A 88 11.51 -17.65 -31.11
CA LYS A 88 10.72 -18.09 -32.28
C LYS A 88 9.68 -17.05 -32.69
N GLU A 89 8.88 -16.58 -31.73
CA GLU A 89 7.79 -15.62 -31.99
C GLU A 89 8.27 -14.16 -31.94
N LYS A 90 9.57 -13.94 -31.72
CA LYS A 90 10.23 -12.61 -31.66
C LYS A 90 9.58 -11.69 -30.62
N ILE A 91 9.33 -12.23 -29.44
CA ILE A 91 8.74 -11.47 -28.33
C ILE A 91 9.75 -10.40 -27.88
N THR A 92 9.32 -9.14 -27.85
CA THR A 92 10.11 -7.99 -27.38
C THR A 92 9.73 -7.58 -25.95
N LEU A 93 8.49 -7.87 -25.52
CA LEU A 93 8.02 -7.59 -24.17
C LEU A 93 7.47 -8.86 -23.52
N LEU A 94 8.12 -9.29 -22.44
CA LEU A 94 7.61 -10.34 -21.56
C LEU A 94 7.06 -9.73 -20.27
N VAL A 95 5.82 -10.09 -19.93
CA VAL A 95 5.22 -9.80 -18.64
C VAL A 95 4.92 -11.09 -17.90
N LEU A 96 5.45 -11.21 -16.69
CA LEU A 96 5.17 -12.31 -15.76
C LEU A 96 4.34 -11.75 -14.60
N ASP A 97 3.02 -11.97 -14.61
CA ASP A 97 2.13 -11.58 -13.51
C ASP A 97 2.07 -12.66 -12.43
N HIS A 98 1.76 -12.25 -11.19
CA HIS A 98 1.68 -13.11 -10.01
C HIS A 98 2.94 -13.94 -9.72
N TYR A 99 4.12 -13.41 -10.08
CA TYR A 99 5.40 -14.09 -9.89
C TYR A 99 5.71 -14.33 -8.41
N ARG A 100 6.12 -15.57 -8.11
CA ARG A 100 6.58 -15.99 -6.78
C ARG A 100 8.09 -16.21 -6.79
N PRO A 101 8.82 -15.80 -5.74
CA PRO A 101 10.26 -16.05 -5.67
C PRO A 101 10.60 -17.52 -5.92
N ALA A 102 11.67 -17.76 -6.69
CA ALA A 102 12.18 -19.08 -7.07
C ALA A 102 11.25 -19.91 -7.99
N LEU A 103 10.25 -19.29 -8.66
CA LEU A 103 9.44 -19.98 -9.65
C LEU A 103 10.25 -20.35 -10.91
N LEU A 104 11.16 -19.46 -11.34
CA LEU A 104 12.17 -19.77 -12.35
C LEU A 104 13.57 -19.69 -11.72
N PRO A 105 14.54 -20.50 -12.18
CA PRO A 105 15.92 -20.43 -11.70
C PRO A 105 16.62 -19.12 -12.11
N ASP A 106 16.24 -18.57 -13.26
CA ASP A 106 16.67 -17.26 -13.77
C ASP A 106 15.59 -16.71 -14.74
N PHE A 107 15.72 -15.46 -15.16
CA PHE A 107 14.84 -14.84 -16.14
C PHE A 107 15.30 -15.09 -17.59
N PRO A 108 14.38 -15.23 -18.55
CA PRO A 108 14.75 -15.35 -19.96
C PRO A 108 15.34 -14.04 -20.49
N SER A 109 16.16 -14.15 -21.53
CA SER A 109 16.65 -13.01 -22.28
C SER A 109 15.55 -12.49 -23.20
N VAL A 110 15.17 -11.23 -23.01
CA VAL A 110 14.15 -10.51 -23.77
C VAL A 110 14.46 -9.02 -23.70
N GLN A 111 14.04 -8.25 -24.71
CA GLN A 111 14.33 -6.82 -24.78
C GLN A 111 13.73 -6.05 -23.59
N LYS A 112 12.46 -6.29 -23.27
CA LYS A 112 11.76 -5.70 -22.12
C LYS A 112 11.16 -6.80 -21.26
N LEU A 113 11.47 -6.77 -19.96
CA LEU A 113 10.94 -7.71 -18.97
C LEU A 113 10.26 -6.94 -17.85
N ILE A 114 9.01 -7.28 -17.56
CA ILE A 114 8.29 -6.77 -16.39
C ILE A 114 7.78 -7.96 -15.56
N VAL A 115 8.17 -8.00 -14.29
CA VAL A 115 7.81 -9.06 -13.36
C VAL A 115 6.97 -8.47 -12.23
N LEU A 116 5.73 -8.91 -12.09
CA LEU A 116 4.84 -8.45 -11.04
C LEU A 116 4.87 -9.42 -9.88
N SER A 117 5.12 -8.92 -8.68
CA SER A 117 5.21 -9.75 -7.47
C SER A 117 4.55 -9.06 -6.28
N ARG A 118 4.37 -9.81 -5.18
CA ARG A 118 3.86 -9.23 -3.92
C ARG A 118 4.96 -8.57 -3.09
N ILE A 119 6.19 -9.07 -3.20
CA ILE A 119 7.37 -8.61 -2.48
C ILE A 119 8.49 -8.26 -3.46
N PRO A 120 9.45 -7.40 -3.10
CA PRO A 120 10.58 -7.10 -3.96
C PRO A 120 11.43 -8.35 -4.20
N LEU A 121 11.79 -8.61 -5.45
CA LEU A 121 12.60 -9.77 -5.84
C LEU A 121 14.10 -9.52 -5.58
N ASN A 122 14.82 -10.55 -5.17
CA ASN A 122 16.26 -10.49 -4.89
C ASN A 122 17.10 -10.81 -6.14
N ALA A 123 16.80 -10.15 -7.27
CA ALA A 123 17.61 -10.22 -8.48
C ALA A 123 18.23 -8.85 -8.74
N SER A 124 19.57 -8.78 -8.81
CA SER A 124 20.33 -7.53 -8.92
C SER A 124 20.06 -6.75 -10.21
N ALA A 125 19.64 -7.43 -11.27
CA ALA A 125 19.33 -6.84 -12.56
C ALA A 125 17.92 -6.21 -12.64
N LEU A 126 17.03 -6.50 -11.68
CA LEU A 126 15.67 -5.96 -11.68
C LEU A 126 15.64 -4.60 -10.99
N LEU A 127 15.21 -3.57 -11.73
CA LEU A 127 14.78 -2.32 -11.14
C LEU A 127 13.51 -2.53 -10.33
N LYS A 128 13.55 -2.21 -9.04
CA LYS A 128 12.44 -2.38 -8.12
C LYS A 128 11.53 -1.15 -8.14
N VAL A 129 10.26 -1.35 -8.49
CA VAL A 129 9.23 -0.31 -8.46
C VAL A 129 8.13 -0.76 -7.50
N GLU A 130 7.96 -0.04 -6.40
CA GLU A 130 6.92 -0.31 -5.42
C GLU A 130 5.61 0.36 -5.83
N LEU A 131 4.50 -0.38 -5.75
CA LEU A 131 3.16 0.12 -6.01
C LEU A 131 2.27 -0.03 -4.78
N PHE A 132 2.03 1.10 -4.11
CA PHE A 132 1.03 1.21 -3.07
C PHE A 132 -0.40 1.25 -3.66
N PRO A 133 -1.43 0.93 -2.86
CA PRO A 133 -2.79 1.36 -3.17
C PRO A 133 -2.87 2.89 -3.28
N LEU A 134 -3.95 3.40 -3.87
CA LEU A 134 -4.13 4.82 -4.21
C LEU A 134 -3.78 5.74 -3.03
N ASP A 135 -2.96 6.75 -3.30
CA ASP A 135 -2.93 7.93 -2.42
C ASP A 135 -4.21 8.76 -2.60
N TYR A 136 -4.31 9.89 -1.89
CA TYR A 136 -5.52 10.70 -1.96
C TYR A 136 -5.72 11.35 -3.33
N GLU A 137 -4.66 11.85 -3.97
CA GLU A 137 -4.72 12.47 -5.29
C GLU A 137 -5.09 11.44 -6.37
N GLU A 138 -4.43 10.28 -6.35
CA GLU A 138 -4.77 9.15 -7.21
C GLU A 138 -6.22 8.71 -6.97
N PHE A 139 -6.70 8.72 -5.73
CA PHE A 139 -8.10 8.41 -5.44
C PHE A 139 -9.07 9.42 -6.06
N LEU A 140 -8.76 10.72 -6.00
CA LEU A 140 -9.59 11.75 -6.62
C LEU A 140 -9.63 11.60 -8.15
N ALA A 141 -8.52 11.19 -8.78
CA ALA A 141 -8.51 10.87 -10.20
C ALA A 141 -9.41 9.67 -10.56
N PHE A 142 -9.71 8.79 -9.60
CA PHE A 142 -10.69 7.71 -9.74
C PHE A 142 -12.14 8.14 -9.54
N GLU A 143 -12.39 9.33 -9.00
CA GLU A 143 -13.72 9.84 -8.77
C GLU A 143 -14.21 10.69 -9.94
N SER A 144 -15.16 10.16 -10.71
CA SER A 144 -15.66 10.81 -11.94
C SER A 144 -16.50 12.08 -11.71
N ASN A 145 -16.91 12.41 -10.47
CA ASN A 145 -17.84 13.52 -10.16
C ASN A 145 -17.73 14.05 -8.71
N ALA A 146 -16.52 14.25 -8.17
CA ALA A 146 -16.38 14.77 -6.81
C ALA A 146 -16.41 16.31 -6.75
N SER A 147 -17.33 16.86 -5.97
CA SER A 147 -17.07 18.15 -5.31
C SER A 147 -15.99 17.92 -4.23
N HIS A 148 -15.08 18.87 -3.97
CA HIS A 148 -13.97 18.70 -3.01
C HIS A 148 -14.40 18.08 -1.66
N ASN A 149 -15.52 18.54 -1.08
CA ASN A 149 -16.04 18.01 0.20
C ASN A 149 -16.66 16.59 0.11
N SER A 150 -17.06 16.11 -1.06
CA SER A 150 -17.54 14.73 -1.23
C SER A 150 -16.39 13.74 -1.37
N GLY A 151 -15.26 14.17 -1.93
CA GLY A 151 -14.10 13.32 -2.20
C GLY A 151 -13.44 12.75 -0.94
N LEU A 152 -13.15 13.60 0.06
CA LEU A 152 -12.57 13.11 1.33
C LEU A 152 -13.50 12.16 2.09
N ASN A 153 -14.81 12.46 2.11
CA ASN A 153 -15.80 11.59 2.73
C ASN A 153 -15.88 10.22 2.03
N HIS A 154 -15.77 10.21 0.71
CA HIS A 154 -15.74 8.99 -0.08
C HIS A 154 -14.44 8.21 0.16
N PHE A 155 -13.28 8.88 0.15
CA PHE A 155 -11.99 8.28 0.48
C PHE A 155 -12.00 7.59 1.85
N LEU A 156 -12.50 8.26 2.88
CA LEU A 156 -12.64 7.73 4.23
C LEU A 156 -13.56 6.50 4.30
N ARG A 157 -14.51 6.34 3.38
CA ARG A 157 -15.41 5.17 3.33
C ARG A 157 -14.84 4.03 2.50
N SER A 158 -14.22 4.35 1.38
CA SER A 158 -13.77 3.41 0.35
C SER A 158 -12.37 2.86 0.61
N GLY A 159 -11.55 3.61 1.33
CA GLY A 159 -10.13 3.32 1.46
C GLY A 159 -9.38 3.65 0.18
N THR A 160 -8.27 2.94 0.00
CA THR A 160 -7.22 3.21 -0.99
C THR A 160 -7.15 2.13 -2.08
N LEU A 161 -7.93 1.06 -1.98
CA LEU A 161 -7.97 0.01 -3.00
C LEU A 161 -8.65 0.51 -4.29
N PRO A 162 -8.00 0.43 -5.46
CA PRO A 162 -8.58 0.85 -6.75
C PRO A 162 -9.94 0.21 -7.07
N LEU A 163 -10.14 -1.05 -6.67
CA LEU A 163 -11.41 -1.77 -6.85
C LEU A 163 -12.58 -1.08 -6.12
N LEU A 164 -12.29 -0.48 -4.96
CA LEU A 164 -13.31 0.13 -4.09
C LEU A 164 -13.54 1.60 -4.41
N ALA A 165 -12.55 2.30 -4.95
CA ALA A 165 -12.62 3.72 -5.29
C ALA A 165 -13.74 4.07 -6.29
N ARG A 166 -14.26 3.10 -7.05
CA ARG A 166 -15.32 3.32 -8.04
C ARG A 166 -16.73 2.91 -7.57
N SER A 167 -16.83 2.13 -6.50
CA SER A 167 -18.05 1.38 -6.18
C SER A 167 -18.93 2.09 -5.15
N HIS A 168 -19.62 3.18 -5.52
CA HIS A 168 -20.45 3.93 -4.55
C HIS A 168 -21.58 3.13 -3.87
N LYS A 169 -21.97 1.97 -4.42
CA LYS A 169 -23.16 1.21 -3.96
C LYS A 169 -22.87 -0.19 -3.40
N MET A 170 -21.69 -0.77 -3.62
CA MET A 170 -21.41 -2.17 -3.27
C MET A 170 -20.09 -2.41 -2.50
N HIS A 171 -19.59 -1.41 -1.76
CA HIS A 171 -18.31 -1.51 -1.03
C HIS A 171 -18.17 -2.79 -0.19
N THR A 172 -19.19 -3.18 0.58
CA THR A 172 -19.16 -4.38 1.43
C THR A 172 -19.00 -5.66 0.61
N GLN A 173 -19.72 -5.79 -0.50
CA GLN A 173 -19.65 -6.99 -1.34
C GLN A 173 -18.31 -7.05 -2.08
N SER A 174 -17.84 -5.93 -2.63
CA SER A 174 -16.52 -5.85 -3.26
C SER A 174 -15.39 -6.18 -2.28
N MET A 175 -15.47 -5.69 -1.04
CA MET A 175 -14.51 -6.01 0.02
C MET A 175 -14.55 -7.50 0.39
N LYS A 176 -15.76 -8.08 0.53
CA LYS A 176 -15.93 -9.52 0.79
C LYS A 176 -15.33 -10.37 -0.32
N THR A 177 -15.61 -10.04 -1.58
CA THR A 177 -15.04 -10.74 -2.73
C THR A 177 -13.52 -10.64 -2.73
N PHE A 178 -12.96 -9.44 -2.52
CA PHE A 178 -11.51 -9.23 -2.41
C PHE A 178 -10.88 -10.09 -1.31
N LEU A 179 -11.46 -10.12 -0.11
CA LEU A 179 -10.93 -10.91 1.00
C LEU A 179 -10.85 -12.40 0.68
N HIS A 180 -11.94 -12.97 0.15
CA HIS A 180 -11.98 -14.40 -0.17
C HIS A 180 -11.14 -14.79 -1.39
N SER A 181 -10.90 -13.87 -2.32
CA SER A 181 -10.03 -14.14 -3.46
C SER A 181 -8.54 -13.94 -3.13
N ALA A 182 -8.23 -13.02 -2.23
CA ALA A 182 -6.85 -12.60 -1.98
C ALA A 182 -6.17 -13.34 -0.83
N PHE A 183 -6.92 -13.95 0.11
CA PHE A 183 -6.37 -14.55 1.33
C PHE A 183 -6.92 -15.95 1.59
N ASP A 184 -6.07 -16.83 2.11
CA ASP A 184 -6.51 -18.14 2.59
C ASP A 184 -7.18 -18.06 3.98
N GLU A 185 -7.81 -19.14 4.43
CA GLU A 185 -8.55 -19.18 5.69
C GLU A 185 -7.67 -18.86 6.92
N SER A 186 -6.41 -19.31 6.93
CA SER A 186 -5.50 -19.05 8.04
C SER A 186 -5.03 -17.60 8.06
N GLU A 187 -4.74 -17.03 6.89
CA GLU A 187 -4.45 -15.62 6.70
C GLU A 187 -5.63 -14.74 7.12
N LEU A 188 -6.87 -15.12 6.77
CA LEU A 188 -8.08 -14.41 7.18
C LEU A 188 -8.26 -14.40 8.70
N HIS A 189 -8.07 -15.55 9.37
CA HIS A 189 -8.11 -15.60 10.84
C HIS A 189 -7.05 -14.70 11.48
N LEU A 190 -5.84 -14.67 10.92
CA LEU A 190 -4.79 -13.77 11.39
C LEU A 190 -5.15 -12.29 11.17
N LEU A 191 -5.68 -11.93 10.01
CA LEU A 191 -6.11 -10.56 9.70
C LEU A 191 -7.22 -10.08 10.65
N LEU A 192 -8.16 -10.95 11.01
CA LEU A 192 -9.20 -10.62 12.00
C LEU A 192 -8.58 -10.27 13.36
N VAL A 193 -7.58 -11.04 13.83
CA VAL A 193 -6.86 -10.71 15.07
C VAL A 193 -6.09 -9.40 14.92
N LEU A 194 -5.35 -9.22 13.83
CA LEU A 194 -4.59 -7.99 13.59
C LEU A 194 -5.48 -6.75 13.57
N SER A 195 -6.64 -6.82 12.92
CA SER A 195 -7.58 -5.69 12.84
C SER A 195 -8.07 -5.19 14.20
N GLN A 196 -8.19 -6.08 15.20
CA GLN A 196 -8.59 -5.72 16.57
C GLN A 196 -7.50 -4.93 17.32
N HIS A 197 -6.26 -5.01 16.84
CA HIS A 197 -5.11 -4.31 17.38
C HIS A 197 -4.61 -3.19 16.47
N HIS A 198 -5.34 -2.86 15.41
CA HIS A 198 -5.02 -1.77 14.49
C HIS A 198 -4.79 -0.45 15.24
N ALA A 199 -3.74 0.28 14.86
CA ALA A 199 -3.26 1.52 15.46
C ALA A 199 -2.85 1.43 16.95
N LYS A 200 -2.73 0.22 17.52
CA LYS A 200 -2.22 0.01 18.89
C LYS A 200 -0.73 -0.31 18.89
N HIS A 201 -0.04 0.07 19.97
CA HIS A 201 1.33 -0.37 20.24
C HIS A 201 1.33 -1.81 20.74
N ILE A 202 1.96 -2.69 19.97
CA ILE A 202 1.94 -4.13 20.24
C ILE A 202 3.23 -4.80 19.78
N SER A 203 3.61 -5.89 20.43
CA SER A 203 4.69 -6.77 20.03
C SER A 203 4.17 -8.02 19.31
N THR A 204 5.00 -8.64 18.46
CA THR A 204 4.67 -9.92 17.81
C THR A 204 4.37 -11.03 18.82
N HIS A 205 4.98 -10.99 20.01
CA HIS A 205 4.68 -11.92 21.09
C HIS A 205 3.27 -11.73 21.66
N GLN A 206 2.82 -10.49 21.83
CA GLN A 206 1.43 -10.22 22.25
C GLN A 206 0.44 -10.66 21.18
N LEU A 207 0.72 -10.39 19.89
CA LEU A 207 -0.10 -10.87 18.78
C LEU A 207 -0.24 -12.40 18.78
N TYR A 208 0.83 -13.13 19.11
CA TYR A 208 0.77 -14.58 19.29
C TYR A 208 -0.18 -15.00 20.41
N ALA A 209 -0.08 -14.35 21.57
CA ALA A 209 -0.94 -14.64 22.71
C ALA A 209 -2.43 -14.44 22.34
N PHE A 210 -2.76 -13.31 21.71
CA PHE A 210 -4.13 -13.02 21.26
C PHE A 210 -4.61 -14.01 20.19
N ALA A 211 -3.78 -14.36 19.20
CA ALA A 211 -4.16 -15.31 18.16
C ALA A 211 -4.45 -16.71 18.72
N LYS A 212 -3.62 -17.17 19.66
CA LYS A 212 -3.75 -18.48 20.31
C LYS A 212 -5.06 -18.64 21.10
N GLU A 213 -5.61 -17.55 21.61
CA GLU A 213 -6.92 -17.55 22.29
C GLU A 213 -8.09 -17.70 21.31
N LYS A 214 -7.90 -17.36 20.03
CA LYS A 214 -8.97 -17.33 19.01
C LYS A 214 -8.99 -18.55 18.12
N PHE A 215 -7.82 -19.09 17.75
CA PHE A 215 -7.73 -20.26 16.88
C PHE A 215 -6.42 -21.03 17.09
N LYS A 216 -6.37 -22.26 16.58
CA LYS A 216 -5.17 -23.12 16.65
C LYS A 216 -4.08 -22.55 15.74
N ILE A 217 -2.98 -22.13 16.33
CA ILE A 217 -1.86 -21.50 15.62
C ILE A 217 -0.52 -21.85 16.29
N SER A 218 0.53 -22.06 15.49
CA SER A 218 1.89 -22.22 16.00
C SER A 218 2.62 -20.88 16.04
N LYS A 219 3.58 -20.75 16.96
CA LYS A 219 4.43 -19.56 17.06
C LYS A 219 5.20 -19.32 15.76
N ASP A 220 5.80 -20.35 15.19
CA ASP A 220 6.63 -20.23 13.99
C ASP A 220 5.82 -19.79 12.77
N TRP A 221 4.61 -20.33 12.60
CA TRP A 221 3.72 -19.91 11.52
C TRP A 221 3.33 -18.43 11.68
N LEU A 222 2.93 -18.00 12.88
CA LEU A 222 2.57 -16.59 13.11
C LEU A 222 3.73 -15.65 12.78
N TYR A 223 4.93 -15.93 13.29
CA TYR A 223 6.09 -15.06 13.06
C TYR A 223 6.46 -15.00 11.57
N LYS A 224 6.36 -16.14 10.86
CA LYS A 224 6.54 -16.18 9.41
C LYS A 224 5.46 -15.37 8.68
N SER A 225 4.20 -15.50 9.06
CA SER A 225 3.08 -14.78 8.42
C SER A 225 3.15 -13.27 8.69
N ILE A 226 3.51 -12.84 9.90
CA ILE A 226 3.73 -11.43 10.23
C ILE A 226 4.88 -10.86 9.38
N LYS A 227 5.98 -11.61 9.25
CA LYS A 227 7.08 -11.20 8.36
C LYS A 227 6.62 -11.08 6.91
N ALA A 228 5.93 -12.11 6.39
CA ALA A 228 5.42 -12.09 5.02
C ALA A 228 4.46 -10.92 4.78
N PHE A 229 3.51 -10.66 5.69
CA PHE A 229 2.60 -9.51 5.60
C PHE A 229 3.33 -8.17 5.67
N THR A 230 4.43 -8.08 6.41
CA THR A 230 5.26 -6.87 6.47
C THR A 230 6.02 -6.66 5.15
N ASP A 231 6.61 -7.74 4.62
CA ASP A 231 7.34 -7.71 3.35
C ASP A 231 6.40 -7.39 2.16
N GLU A 232 5.15 -7.89 2.20
CA GLU A 232 4.07 -7.60 1.24
C GLU A 232 3.40 -6.22 1.45
N LYS A 233 3.77 -5.48 2.50
CA LYS A 233 3.15 -4.19 2.86
C LYS A 233 1.67 -4.28 3.19
N LEU A 234 1.21 -5.42 3.71
CA LEU A 234 -0.14 -5.60 4.27
C LEU A 234 -0.23 -5.10 5.72
N ILE A 235 0.89 -5.15 6.45
CA ILE A 235 1.03 -4.58 7.78
C ILE A 235 2.28 -3.70 7.86
N PHE A 236 2.19 -2.67 8.70
CA PHE A 236 3.30 -1.79 9.02
C PHE A 236 3.50 -1.73 10.52
N PHE A 237 4.75 -1.56 10.94
CA PHE A 237 5.12 -1.32 12.32
C PHE A 237 5.92 -0.02 12.39
N ILE A 238 5.41 0.95 13.14
CA ILE A 238 6.08 2.23 13.38
C ILE A 238 6.71 2.16 14.78
N GLU A 239 8.01 2.42 14.86
CA GLU A 239 8.73 2.49 16.13
C GLU A 239 8.16 3.61 17.02
N ASP A 240 8.31 3.47 18.33
CA ASP A 240 7.89 4.51 19.28
C ASP A 240 9.10 5.14 19.96
N ARG A 241 9.24 6.46 19.79
CA ARG A 241 10.29 7.28 20.40
C ARG A 241 10.01 7.53 21.88
N TYR A 242 8.75 7.42 22.30
CA TYR A 242 8.28 7.57 23.68
C TYR A 242 8.37 6.26 24.48
N GLN A 243 7.87 5.15 23.96
CA GLN A 243 7.88 3.83 24.62
C GLN A 243 8.73 2.80 23.87
N LYS A 244 9.63 2.10 24.57
CA LYS A 244 10.51 1.08 23.94
C LYS A 244 9.87 -0.29 23.74
N SER A 245 8.70 -0.57 24.32
CA SER A 245 8.18 -1.94 24.48
C SER A 245 7.09 -2.36 23.49
N GLY A 246 6.87 -1.61 22.41
CA GLY A 246 5.92 -1.97 21.36
C GLY A 246 6.02 -1.06 20.15
N LYS A 247 5.57 -1.55 18.99
CA LYS A 247 5.49 -0.77 17.76
C LYS A 247 4.03 -0.51 17.43
N LYS A 248 3.71 0.67 16.91
CA LYS A 248 2.35 0.94 16.43
C LYS A 248 2.10 0.12 15.17
N MET A 249 1.13 -0.78 15.23
CA MET A 249 0.83 -1.70 14.14
C MET A 249 -0.35 -1.18 13.32
N LEU A 250 -0.16 -1.09 12.00
CA LEU A 250 -1.16 -0.61 11.06
C LEU A 250 -1.41 -1.68 10.01
N LEU A 251 -2.67 -1.78 9.58
CA LEU A 251 -3.02 -2.45 8.33
C LEU A 251 -2.84 -1.45 7.20
N PHE A 252 -2.55 -1.96 6.00
CA PHE A 252 -2.22 -1.16 4.82
C PHE A 252 -3.33 -0.26 4.29
N ASP A 253 -4.56 -0.44 4.79
CA ASP A 253 -5.72 0.31 4.40
C ASP A 253 -6.66 0.51 5.60
N PHE A 254 -7.06 1.75 5.85
CA PHE A 254 -7.90 2.13 6.99
C PHE A 254 -9.35 1.69 6.83
N ALA A 255 -9.89 1.59 5.61
CA ALA A 255 -11.24 1.09 5.37
C ALA A 255 -11.27 -0.44 5.46
N PHE A 256 -10.20 -1.11 5.03
CA PHE A 256 -9.97 -2.53 5.24
C PHE A 256 -9.92 -2.89 6.73
N ALA A 257 -9.16 -2.12 7.52
CA ALA A 257 -9.10 -2.30 8.97
C ALA A 257 -10.48 -2.13 9.63
N LYS A 258 -11.23 -1.10 9.21
CA LYS A 258 -12.59 -0.83 9.67
C LYS A 258 -13.59 -1.90 9.26
N TYR A 259 -13.44 -2.51 8.10
CA TYR A 259 -14.29 -3.61 7.64
C TYR A 259 -14.11 -4.88 8.49
N LEU A 260 -12.86 -5.18 8.87
CA LEU A 260 -12.52 -6.39 9.63
C LEU A 260 -12.76 -6.28 11.14
N SER A 261 -12.98 -5.08 11.66
CA SER A 261 -13.13 -4.83 13.09
C SER A 261 -14.45 -4.14 13.42
N ILE A 262 -15.01 -4.48 14.57
CA ILE A 262 -16.27 -3.89 15.04
C ILE A 262 -15.93 -2.61 15.79
N ASN A 263 -16.64 -1.52 15.49
CA ASN A 263 -16.60 -0.24 16.23
C ASN A 263 -15.23 0.45 16.31
N GLN A 264 -14.54 0.67 15.18
CA GLN A 264 -13.40 1.60 15.16
C GLN A 264 -13.86 3.06 15.25
N PRO A 265 -13.39 3.83 16.26
CA PRO A 265 -13.67 5.26 16.35
C PRO A 265 -13.07 6.02 15.16
N PHE A 266 -13.74 7.09 14.73
CA PHE A 266 -13.25 7.92 13.64
C PHE A 266 -11.83 8.48 13.88
N MET A 267 -11.51 8.86 15.12
CA MET A 267 -10.16 9.32 15.50
C MET A 267 -9.06 8.32 15.13
N MET A 268 -9.34 7.01 15.28
CA MET A 268 -8.40 5.94 14.90
C MET A 268 -8.30 5.81 13.38
N GLN A 269 -9.43 5.89 12.67
CA GLN A 269 -9.44 5.85 11.21
C GLN A 269 -8.61 7.00 10.61
N PHE A 270 -8.79 8.22 11.14
CA PHE A 270 -8.09 9.41 10.70
C PHE A 270 -6.58 9.37 11.03
N ASP A 271 -6.23 8.90 12.23
CA ASP A 271 -4.84 8.67 12.62
C ASP A 271 -4.14 7.65 11.71
N SER A 272 -4.81 6.54 11.37
CA SER A 272 -4.27 5.55 10.44
C SER A 272 -4.14 6.08 9.02
N MET A 273 -5.09 6.91 8.57
CA MET A 273 -5.03 7.55 7.26
C MET A 273 -3.77 8.42 7.12
N ILE A 274 -3.49 9.27 8.11
CA ILE A 274 -2.28 10.11 8.13
C ILE A 274 -1.01 9.26 8.17
N ALA A 275 -0.98 8.22 9.01
CA ALA A 275 0.17 7.34 9.10
C ALA A 275 0.48 6.64 7.77
N LEU A 276 -0.57 6.16 7.09
CA LEU A 276 -0.43 5.51 5.79
C LEU A 276 -0.04 6.50 4.70
N ALA A 277 -0.52 7.74 4.73
CA ALA A 277 -0.05 8.80 3.83
C ALA A 277 1.47 9.02 4.00
N LEU A 278 1.94 9.24 5.23
CA LEU A 278 3.38 9.39 5.52
C LEU A 278 4.22 8.23 4.97
N ILE A 279 3.76 6.99 5.19
CA ILE A 279 4.45 5.80 4.69
C ILE A 279 4.49 5.77 3.15
N LYS A 280 3.39 6.12 2.47
CA LYS A 280 3.28 6.09 1.01
C LYS A 280 4.16 7.15 0.34
N HIS A 281 4.29 8.33 0.94
CA HIS A 281 5.21 9.39 0.47
C HIS A 281 6.67 9.12 0.90
N GLY A 282 6.98 7.97 1.49
CA GLY A 282 8.36 7.65 1.90
C GLY A 282 8.87 8.44 3.11
N ILE A 283 7.98 9.12 3.84
CA ILE A 283 8.34 9.92 5.01
C ILE A 283 8.54 8.99 6.20
N HIS A 284 9.80 8.80 6.58
CA HIS A 284 10.15 8.00 7.75
C HIS A 284 9.76 8.71 9.05
N VAL A 285 8.89 8.06 9.84
CA VAL A 285 8.41 8.58 11.11
C VAL A 285 8.54 7.59 12.25
N GLN A 286 8.61 8.12 13.46
CA GLN A 286 8.40 7.37 14.71
C GLN A 286 7.18 7.92 15.43
N THR A 287 6.47 7.10 16.18
CA THR A 287 5.42 7.63 17.06
C THR A 287 6.03 8.35 18.27
N LEU A 288 5.31 9.34 18.78
CA LEU A 288 5.58 9.95 20.08
C LEU A 288 4.48 9.54 21.05
N GLY A 289 4.45 8.24 21.41
CA GLY A 289 3.35 7.66 22.16
C GLY A 289 2.01 7.87 21.46
N ILE A 290 1.08 8.57 22.14
CA ILE A 290 -0.24 8.92 21.61
C ILE A 290 -0.31 10.34 21.03
N HIS A 291 0.81 11.05 20.94
CA HIS A 291 0.82 12.48 20.61
C HIS A 291 0.92 12.79 19.12
N GLY A 292 1.34 11.82 18.31
CA GLY A 292 1.52 11.99 16.87
C GLY A 292 2.74 11.25 16.34
N TYR A 293 3.21 11.69 15.18
CA TYR A 293 4.33 11.12 14.43
C TYR A 293 5.46 12.14 14.34
N VAL A 294 6.68 11.73 14.61
CA VAL A 294 7.88 12.57 14.57
C VAL A 294 8.73 12.19 13.37
N THR A 295 9.04 13.15 12.52
CA THR A 295 9.91 12.99 11.35
C THR A 295 11.39 13.06 11.74
N ALA A 296 12.29 12.77 10.79
CA ALA A 296 13.74 12.90 10.97
C ALA A 296 14.18 14.35 11.28
N GLN A 297 13.43 15.34 10.78
CA GLN A 297 13.66 16.77 10.96
C GLN A 297 13.10 17.29 12.30
N ASN A 298 12.61 16.40 13.18
CA ASN A 298 11.93 16.73 14.43
C ASN A 298 10.68 17.61 14.23
N GLU A 299 9.97 17.40 13.14
CA GLU A 299 8.60 17.87 13.00
C GLU A 299 7.65 16.86 13.67
N LEU A 300 6.70 17.35 14.48
CA LEU A 300 5.64 16.53 15.07
C LEU A 300 4.34 16.72 14.29
N ILE A 301 3.87 15.65 13.66
CA ILE A 301 2.61 15.60 12.91
C ILE A 301 1.51 15.04 13.81
N ILE A 302 0.47 15.81 14.06
CA ILE A 302 -0.62 15.50 14.98
C ILE A 302 -1.92 15.29 14.20
N PRO A 303 -2.47 14.06 14.17
CA PRO A 303 -3.84 13.79 13.74
C PRO A 303 -4.85 14.45 14.68
N ALA A 304 -5.53 15.49 14.22
CA ALA A 304 -6.46 16.26 15.04
C ALA A 304 -7.68 16.71 14.21
N PRO A 305 -8.57 15.78 13.82
CA PRO A 305 -9.58 16.02 12.79
C PRO A 305 -10.54 17.17 13.11
N PHE A 306 -10.84 17.41 14.39
CA PHE A 306 -11.84 18.37 14.86
C PHE A 306 -11.27 19.44 15.80
N GLU A 307 -9.94 19.55 15.92
CA GLU A 307 -9.36 20.53 16.85
C GLU A 307 -9.40 21.94 16.29
N ASN A 308 -9.68 22.90 17.17
CA ASN A 308 -9.56 24.33 16.89
C ASN A 308 -8.30 24.92 17.55
N GLU A 309 -7.97 26.14 17.17
CA GLU A 309 -6.76 26.83 17.62
C GLU A 309 -6.70 26.97 19.15
N GLU A 310 -7.78 27.43 19.79
CA GLU A 310 -7.82 27.69 21.23
C GLU A 310 -7.57 26.41 22.04
N THR A 311 -8.28 25.32 21.71
CA THR A 311 -8.17 24.05 22.43
C THR A 311 -6.78 23.43 22.25
N LEU A 312 -6.24 23.50 21.03
CA LEU A 312 -4.93 22.97 20.73
C LEU A 312 -3.83 23.80 21.38
N TRP A 313 -3.94 25.13 21.38
CA TRP A 313 -2.99 26.02 22.05
C TRP A 313 -2.85 25.67 23.53
N VAL A 314 -3.97 25.52 24.25
CA VAL A 314 -3.97 25.10 25.67
C VAL A 314 -3.32 23.73 25.85
N LYS A 315 -3.67 22.76 25.00
CA LYS A 315 -3.07 21.41 25.04
C LYS A 315 -1.57 21.43 24.77
N SER A 316 -1.12 22.32 23.89
CA SER A 316 0.28 22.46 23.48
C SER A 316 1.12 23.12 24.57
N GLN A 317 0.59 24.12 25.27
CA GLN A 317 1.21 24.70 26.47
C GLN A 317 1.48 23.63 27.54
N ASN A 318 0.47 22.80 27.83
CA ASN A 318 0.59 21.72 28.81
C ASN A 318 1.60 20.63 28.41
N LYS A 319 1.83 20.45 27.11
CA LYS A 319 2.77 19.46 26.55
C LYS A 319 4.13 20.06 26.21
N PHE A 320 4.38 21.33 26.51
CA PHE A 320 5.56 22.01 25.99
C PHE A 320 6.90 21.41 26.50
N SER A 321 6.90 20.86 27.71
CA SER A 321 8.03 20.10 28.25
C SER A 321 8.37 18.85 27.43
N LEU A 322 7.35 18.19 26.85
CA LEU A 322 7.53 17.07 25.92
C LEU A 322 8.22 17.55 24.64
N TYR A 323 7.76 18.66 24.06
CA TYR A 323 8.35 19.22 22.83
C TYR A 323 9.83 19.56 23.03
N LYS A 324 10.18 20.19 24.16
CA LYS A 324 11.59 20.44 24.53
C LYS A 324 12.39 19.15 24.67
N LYS A 325 11.86 18.17 25.40
CA LYS A 325 12.53 16.88 25.65
C LYS A 325 12.89 16.14 24.36
N TYR A 326 12.02 16.21 23.35
CA TYR A 326 12.20 15.52 22.07
C TYR A 326 12.74 16.42 20.95
N ASN A 327 13.15 17.65 21.27
CA ASN A 327 13.70 18.64 20.35
C ASN A 327 12.78 18.93 19.15
N ILE A 328 11.48 19.02 19.39
CA ILE A 328 10.49 19.32 18.34
C ILE A 328 10.68 20.76 17.86
N GLN A 329 10.84 20.93 16.54
CA GLN A 329 11.11 22.22 15.90
C GLN A 329 9.86 22.82 15.24
N LYS A 330 9.03 21.97 14.66
CA LYS A 330 7.76 22.31 14.02
C LYS A 330 6.68 21.34 14.49
N VAL A 331 5.45 21.81 14.61
CA VAL A 331 4.27 20.98 14.84
C VAL A 331 3.29 21.22 13.71
N THR A 332 2.97 20.17 12.97
CA THR A 332 1.95 20.19 11.91
C THR A 332 0.72 19.45 12.38
N ILE A 333 -0.43 20.10 12.32
CA ILE A 333 -1.69 19.58 12.81
C ILE A 333 -2.58 19.30 11.62
N VAL A 334 -2.84 18.02 11.37
CA VAL A 334 -3.66 17.64 10.24
C VAL A 334 -5.10 17.56 10.71
N THR A 335 -5.98 18.34 10.09
CA THR A 335 -7.40 18.46 10.45
C THR A 335 -8.29 18.02 9.27
N ILE A 336 -9.61 18.04 9.46
CA ILE A 336 -10.53 17.83 8.33
C ILE A 336 -10.75 19.11 7.52
N ALA A 337 -10.75 20.28 8.17
CA ALA A 337 -11.19 21.54 7.54
C ALA A 337 -10.62 22.82 8.17
N ASN A 338 -9.96 22.73 9.33
CA ASN A 338 -9.47 23.90 10.03
C ASN A 338 -8.04 24.22 9.60
N THR A 339 -7.81 25.50 9.32
CA THR A 339 -6.51 26.09 9.02
C THR A 339 -6.22 27.18 10.03
N TYR A 340 -5.06 27.11 10.70
CA TYR A 340 -4.61 28.12 11.66
C TYR A 340 -3.12 27.96 11.93
N GLU A 341 -2.47 29.02 12.41
CA GLU A 341 -1.06 28.99 12.78
C GLU A 341 -0.83 29.76 14.08
N PHE A 342 0.12 29.30 14.88
CA PHE A 342 0.56 30.02 16.07
C PHE A 342 1.98 29.62 16.48
N VAL A 343 2.58 30.39 17.39
CA VAL A 343 3.91 30.13 17.91
C VAL A 343 3.88 30.01 19.43
N ILE A 344 4.55 28.99 19.97
CA ILE A 344 4.83 28.88 21.40
C ILE A 344 6.35 28.85 21.60
N GLU A 345 6.87 29.90 22.23
CA GLU A 345 8.31 30.22 22.32
C GLU A 345 9.00 30.24 20.94
N LYS A 346 9.58 29.10 20.53
CA LYS A 346 10.35 28.94 19.27
C LYS A 346 9.79 27.84 18.36
N VAL A 347 8.70 27.19 18.77
CA VAL A 347 8.08 26.09 18.02
C VAL A 347 6.92 26.66 17.21
N HIS A 348 6.97 26.48 15.90
CA HIS A 348 5.91 26.86 14.98
C HIS A 348 4.83 25.77 14.93
N PHE A 349 3.57 26.15 15.08
CA PHE A 349 2.41 25.28 14.96
C PHE A 349 1.61 25.71 13.73
N GLU A 350 1.32 24.75 12.85
CA GLU A 350 0.59 24.97 11.62
C GLU A 350 -0.48 23.89 11.48
N ALA A 351 -1.74 24.28 11.34
CA ALA A 351 -2.84 23.38 11.06
C ALA A 351 -3.26 23.48 9.60
N LEU A 352 -3.38 22.33 8.96
CA LEU A 352 -3.80 22.20 7.56
C LEU A 352 -4.87 21.09 7.43
N PRO A 353 -5.89 21.29 6.60
CA PRO A 353 -6.80 20.24 6.16
C PRO A 353 -6.02 19.08 5.50
N PHE A 354 -6.52 17.85 5.66
CA PHE A 354 -5.86 16.66 5.11
C PHE A 354 -5.73 16.67 3.59
N ASP A 355 -6.75 17.15 2.88
CA ASP A 355 -6.77 17.24 1.42
C ASP A 355 -5.68 18.19 0.90
N GLU A 356 -5.44 19.31 1.57
CA GLU A 356 -4.30 20.20 1.29
C GLU A 356 -2.98 19.56 1.69
N TRP A 357 -2.87 19.09 2.94
CA TRP A 357 -1.64 18.54 3.50
C TRP A 357 -1.11 17.32 2.73
N SER A 358 -2.00 16.46 2.23
CA SER A 358 -1.62 15.22 1.55
C SER A 358 -1.02 15.41 0.16
N VAL A 359 -1.19 16.59 -0.46
CA VAL A 359 -0.69 16.87 -1.82
C VAL A 359 0.61 17.68 -1.78
N ILE A 360 0.87 18.42 -0.69
CA ILE A 360 2.07 19.27 -0.54
C ILE A 360 3.39 18.47 -0.55
N HIS A 361 3.37 17.19 -0.15
CA HIS A 361 4.58 16.35 -0.05
C HIS A 361 5.09 15.80 -1.39
N ASP A 362 4.37 16.00 -2.49
CA ASP A 362 4.75 15.49 -3.81
C ASP A 362 5.55 16.50 -4.67
N GLU A 363 5.85 17.70 -4.14
CA GLU A 363 6.56 18.76 -4.88
C GLU A 363 8.10 18.79 -4.68
N GLU A 364 8.71 17.84 -3.96
CA GLU A 364 10.18 17.74 -3.79
C GLU A 364 10.87 16.67 -4.66
#